data_AF-A0A0C7N7F0-F1
#
_entry.id   AF-A0A0C7N7F0-F1
#
_cell.length_a   1.000
_cell.length_b   1.000
_cell.length_c   1.000
_cell.angle_alpha   90.00
_cell.angle_beta   90.00
_cell.angle_gamma   90.00
#
_symmetry.space_group_name_H-M   'P 1'
#
loop_
_entity.id
_entity.type
_entity.pdbx_description
1 polymer ?
#
loop_
_entity_poly.entity_id
_entity_poly.type
_entity_poly.pdbx_seq_one_letter_code
_entity_poly.pdbx_strand_id
1 'polypeptide(L)'
;MGKKTSGKSYRNSKHDAQESQSIDLIFGQSRAFALEGSLVNPEVKKYLTSVRAQALSTLGANPSIASVQRPSRPKENQGLYDEEPVVNQKLTSFDKNCEAWLSWFKQMKQETEEIERQSSQNYTPESLNLLLFYFKKYLQEAVKNGSIDTNEKITRVLELLQSHSVEEDAESEALEIDEEWASTLIAQLNTKRFHNIQTIDDLKRLISTPKPLPQNFNSWHNFITRTEPTPALLQRMKNNDCVLRVASYLIQWVGDIPKNKNVDKISQWTLFVLLYLENNLPAPDVSILRDLGKKARQCKLKTLTSTATLSSYHLGVPVGFCEPSAKIEPLTAIDLALAVIALEYGQRDLIDWTGI
;
A
#
# COMPACT_ATOMS: atom_id res chain seq x y z
N MET A 1 40.41 29.12 -46.15
CA MET A 1 39.88 29.56 -47.46
C MET A 1 38.56 28.84 -47.71
N GLY A 2 37.51 29.56 -48.15
CA GLY A 2 36.22 28.97 -48.55
C GLY A 2 35.03 29.83 -48.14
N LYS A 3 34.49 30.61 -49.09
CA LYS A 3 33.58 31.74 -48.93
C LYS A 3 32.10 31.36 -48.64
N LYS A 4 31.40 32.30 -47.98
CA LYS A 4 29.92 32.42 -47.92
C LYS A 4 29.30 32.58 -49.32
N THR A 5 28.09 32.06 -49.52
CA THR A 5 27.03 32.73 -50.29
C THR A 5 25.63 32.39 -49.77
N SER A 6 24.89 33.44 -49.46
CA SER A 6 23.49 33.53 -49.09
C SER A 6 22.54 33.33 -50.29
N GLY A 7 21.45 32.59 -50.09
CA GLY A 7 20.35 32.42 -51.06
C GLY A 7 19.01 32.92 -50.54
N LYS A 8 18.73 34.18 -50.88
CA LYS A 8 17.48 34.97 -50.92
C LYS A 8 16.16 34.38 -50.41
N SER A 9 15.60 35.11 -49.45
CA SER A 9 14.18 35.26 -49.13
C SER A 9 13.36 35.70 -50.34
N TYR A 10 12.24 35.01 -50.59
CA TYR A 10 11.10 35.54 -51.35
C TYR A 10 9.94 35.81 -50.39
N ARG A 11 9.71 37.10 -50.13
CA ARG A 11 8.44 37.63 -49.63
C ARG A 11 7.52 37.84 -50.83
N ASN A 12 6.37 37.21 -50.80
CA ASN A 12 5.12 37.60 -51.46
C ASN A 12 4.01 37.01 -50.58
N SER A 13 2.87 37.61 -50.32
CA SER A 13 2.29 38.95 -50.46
C SER A 13 0.88 38.73 -49.91
N LYS A 14 0.42 39.63 -49.03
CA LYS A 14 -0.89 39.64 -48.36
C LYS A 14 -2.05 39.17 -49.25
N HIS A 15 -2.76 38.15 -48.78
CA HIS A 15 -4.22 38.05 -48.84
C HIS A 15 -4.67 37.19 -47.66
N ASP A 16 -4.80 37.81 -46.49
CA ASP A 16 -5.59 37.27 -45.38
C ASP A 16 -7.07 37.40 -45.76
N ALA A 17 -7.57 36.43 -46.52
CA ALA A 17 -8.96 36.05 -46.41
C ALA A 17 -9.00 35.01 -45.29
N GLN A 18 -9.62 35.34 -44.16
CA GLN A 18 -9.93 34.35 -43.14
C GLN A 18 -10.85 33.30 -43.76
N GLU A 19 -10.27 32.20 -44.25
CA GLU A 19 -11.01 31.00 -44.62
C GLU A 19 -11.45 30.30 -43.33
N SER A 20 -12.57 30.76 -42.76
CA SER A 20 -13.23 30.07 -41.66
C SER A 20 -13.76 28.73 -42.16
N GLN A 21 -13.16 27.62 -41.74
CA GLN A 21 -13.64 26.29 -42.10
C GLN A 21 -14.71 25.84 -41.10
N SER A 22 -15.87 25.44 -41.60
CA SER A 22 -16.92 24.83 -40.78
C SER A 22 -16.46 23.46 -40.26
N ILE A 23 -16.83 23.16 -39.00
CA ILE A 23 -16.58 21.86 -38.38
C ILE A 23 -17.40 20.81 -39.12
N ASP A 24 -16.77 19.68 -39.45
CA ASP A 24 -17.46 18.56 -40.05
C ASP A 24 -18.35 17.85 -39.04
N LEU A 25 -19.67 17.93 -39.20
CA LEU A 25 -20.63 17.34 -38.25
C LEU A 25 -20.54 15.81 -38.17
N ILE A 26 -19.98 15.13 -39.18
CA ILE A 26 -19.86 13.66 -39.19
C ILE A 26 -18.59 13.21 -38.47
N PHE A 27 -17.49 13.96 -38.60
CA PHE A 27 -16.18 13.58 -38.05
C PHE A 27 -15.78 14.40 -36.80
N GLY A 28 -16.54 15.43 -36.45
CA GLY A 28 -16.30 16.27 -35.27
C GLY A 28 -15.02 17.11 -35.34
N GLN A 29 -14.41 17.25 -36.52
CA GLN A 29 -13.12 17.91 -36.72
C GLN A 29 -13.23 18.99 -37.80
N SER A 30 -12.45 20.07 -37.66
CA SER A 30 -12.23 21.02 -38.74
C SER A 30 -11.48 20.33 -39.88
N ARG A 31 -11.82 20.65 -41.13
CA ARG A 31 -11.15 20.04 -42.28
C ARG A 31 -9.65 20.40 -42.28
N ALA A 32 -8.82 19.48 -42.77
CA ALA A 32 -7.37 19.73 -42.85
C ALA A 32 -7.01 20.68 -44.01
N PHE A 33 -7.88 20.80 -45.02
CA PHE A 33 -7.67 21.61 -46.21
C PHE A 33 -8.91 22.44 -46.51
N ALA A 34 -8.73 23.73 -46.84
CA ALA A 34 -9.80 24.58 -47.32
C ALA A 34 -10.11 24.22 -48.78
N LEU A 35 -11.31 23.68 -49.03
CA LEU A 35 -11.73 23.22 -50.37
C LEU A 35 -12.59 24.26 -51.12
N GLU A 36 -12.80 25.42 -50.49
CA GLU A 36 -13.65 26.51 -51.01
C GLU A 36 -12.86 27.68 -51.61
N GLY A 37 -11.53 27.67 -51.47
CA GLY A 37 -10.66 28.67 -52.10
C GLY A 37 -10.66 28.55 -53.64
N SER A 38 -10.71 29.69 -54.33
CA SER A 38 -10.70 29.77 -55.80
C SER A 38 -9.40 29.27 -56.45
N LEU A 39 -8.33 29.14 -55.65
CA LEU A 39 -7.01 28.68 -56.07
C LEU A 39 -6.80 27.16 -55.88
N VAL A 40 -7.81 26.44 -55.39
CA VAL A 40 -7.70 24.98 -55.16
C VAL A 40 -7.85 24.23 -56.47
N ASN A 41 -6.88 23.37 -56.79
CA ASN A 41 -6.91 22.55 -57.99
C ASN A 41 -8.18 21.66 -58.01
N PRO A 42 -9.00 21.70 -59.08
CA PRO A 42 -10.24 20.94 -59.17
C PRO A 42 -10.03 19.42 -59.11
N GLU A 43 -8.89 18.91 -59.58
CA GLU A 43 -8.57 17.48 -59.50
C GLU A 43 -8.32 17.01 -58.07
N VAL A 44 -7.67 17.85 -57.26
CA VAL A 44 -7.44 17.58 -55.83
C VAL A 44 -8.77 17.56 -55.07
N LYS A 45 -9.70 18.48 -55.40
CA LYS A 45 -11.05 18.48 -54.84
C LYS A 45 -11.80 17.19 -55.17
N LYS A 46 -11.71 16.72 -56.41
CA LYS A 46 -12.32 15.45 -56.85
C LYS A 46 -11.72 14.25 -56.11
N TYR A 47 -10.39 14.20 -55.99
CA TYR A 47 -9.70 13.14 -55.26
C TYR A 47 -10.14 13.10 -53.78
N LEU A 48 -10.09 14.22 -53.07
CA LEU A 48 -10.48 14.28 -51.65
C LEU A 48 -11.96 13.94 -51.44
N THR A 49 -12.83 14.27 -52.40
CA THR A 49 -14.24 13.86 -52.38
C THR A 49 -14.39 12.34 -52.53
N SER A 50 -13.60 11.70 -53.40
CA SER A 50 -13.60 10.24 -53.54
C SER A 50 -13.08 9.52 -52.30
N VAL A 51 -12.00 10.00 -51.69
CA VAL A 51 -11.46 9.46 -50.43
C VAL A 51 -12.48 9.59 -49.30
N ARG A 52 -13.19 10.72 -49.22
CA ARG A 52 -14.27 10.91 -48.26
C ARG A 52 -15.42 9.91 -48.48
N ALA A 53 -15.87 9.74 -49.73
CA ALA A 53 -16.92 8.78 -50.05
C ALA A 53 -16.52 7.34 -49.70
N GLN A 54 -15.26 6.99 -49.93
CA GLN A 54 -14.70 5.68 -49.56
C GLN A 54 -14.64 5.52 -48.03
N ALA A 55 -14.17 6.52 -47.28
CA ALA A 55 -14.13 6.48 -45.82
C ALA A 55 -15.53 6.33 -45.20
N LEU A 56 -16.53 7.06 -45.73
CA LEU A 56 -17.93 6.94 -45.30
C LEU A 56 -18.52 5.55 -45.59
N SER A 57 -18.16 4.96 -46.72
CA SER A 57 -18.53 3.58 -47.07
C SER A 57 -17.92 2.56 -46.10
N THR A 58 -16.63 2.70 -45.76
CA THR A 58 -15.92 1.78 -44.85
C THR A 58 -16.40 1.90 -43.40
N LEU A 59 -16.81 3.09 -42.96
CA LEU A 59 -17.35 3.34 -41.61
C LEU A 59 -18.84 2.97 -41.46
N GLY A 60 -19.51 2.50 -42.52
CA GLY A 60 -20.94 2.17 -42.49
C GLY A 60 -21.88 3.37 -42.35
N ALA A 61 -21.35 4.60 -42.42
CA ALA A 61 -22.10 5.84 -42.30
C ALA A 61 -22.44 6.37 -43.69
N ASN A 62 -23.48 5.81 -44.31
CA ASN A 62 -23.96 6.28 -45.61
C ASN A 62 -24.88 7.50 -45.41
N PRO A 63 -24.48 8.74 -45.76
CA PRO A 63 -25.26 9.94 -45.46
C PRO A 63 -26.54 10.06 -46.30
N SER A 64 -26.69 9.24 -47.35
CA SER A 64 -27.84 9.27 -48.27
C SER A 64 -29.03 8.44 -47.79
N ILE A 65 -28.93 7.74 -46.66
CA ILE A 65 -30.01 6.92 -46.07
C ILE A 65 -30.42 7.47 -44.69
N ALA A 66 -30.28 8.79 -44.49
CA ALA A 66 -30.80 9.48 -43.31
C ALA A 66 -32.29 9.80 -43.46
N SER A 67 -33.09 8.81 -43.81
CA SER A 67 -34.53 8.81 -43.55
C SER A 67 -34.99 7.36 -43.59
N VAL A 68 -35.78 6.96 -42.59
CA VAL A 68 -36.49 5.68 -42.43
C VAL A 68 -35.95 4.77 -41.32
N GLN A 69 -36.64 4.93 -40.19
CA GLN A 69 -37.07 3.92 -39.22
C GLN A 69 -36.02 3.22 -38.36
N ARG A 70 -35.93 3.73 -37.12
CA ARG A 70 -35.47 2.99 -35.95
C ARG A 70 -36.15 1.61 -35.93
N PRO A 71 -35.41 0.50 -35.77
CA PRO A 71 -36.02 -0.78 -35.47
C PRO A 71 -36.63 -0.67 -34.06
N SER A 72 -37.96 -0.77 -34.00
CA SER A 72 -38.68 -0.93 -32.75
C SER A 72 -38.26 -2.25 -32.11
N ARG A 73 -37.40 -2.18 -31.09
CA ARG A 73 -37.20 -3.30 -30.16
C ARG A 73 -38.51 -3.56 -29.40
N PRO A 74 -38.77 -4.82 -29.01
CA PRO A 74 -39.98 -5.17 -28.28
C PRO A 74 -40.06 -4.39 -26.97
N LYS A 75 -41.23 -3.83 -26.70
CA LYS A 75 -41.57 -3.20 -25.42
C LYS A 75 -41.43 -4.21 -24.30
N GLU A 76 -40.47 -3.99 -23.41
CA GLU A 76 -40.63 -4.31 -22.01
C GLU A 76 -40.05 -3.16 -21.17
N ASN A 77 -40.90 -2.66 -20.28
CA ASN A 77 -40.81 -1.45 -19.50
C ASN A 77 -39.43 -1.17 -18.87
N GLN A 78 -38.85 0.01 -19.10
CA GLN A 78 -37.94 0.67 -18.15
C GLN A 78 -37.72 2.16 -18.47
N GLY A 79 -38.00 3.00 -17.47
CA GLY A 79 -37.30 4.25 -17.11
C GLY A 79 -37.16 5.37 -18.12
N LEU A 80 -37.85 6.49 -17.87
CA LEU A 80 -37.71 7.80 -18.55
C LEU A 80 -36.83 8.78 -17.74
N TYR A 81 -35.94 8.25 -16.90
CA TYR A 81 -34.96 9.04 -16.16
C TYR A 81 -33.60 8.89 -16.83
N ASP A 82 -32.85 9.98 -16.90
CA ASP A 82 -31.42 9.98 -17.21
C ASP A 82 -30.79 8.81 -16.44
N GLU A 83 -30.29 7.80 -17.15
CA GLU A 83 -29.52 6.75 -16.51
C GLU A 83 -28.25 7.43 -15.97
N GLU A 84 -28.29 7.79 -14.69
CA GLU A 84 -27.09 8.06 -13.91
C GLU A 84 -26.09 6.96 -14.24
N PRO A 85 -24.81 7.29 -14.48
CA PRO A 85 -23.82 6.29 -14.84
C PRO A 85 -23.90 5.16 -13.81
N VAL A 86 -23.97 3.91 -14.26
CA VAL A 86 -24.10 2.73 -13.38
C VAL A 86 -22.84 2.66 -12.51
N VAL A 87 -22.84 3.41 -11.40
CA VAL A 87 -21.72 3.47 -10.47
C VAL A 87 -21.66 2.09 -9.82
N ASN A 88 -20.53 1.41 -10.00
CA ASN A 88 -20.33 0.09 -9.42
C ASN A 88 -20.59 0.16 -7.91
N GLN A 89 -21.52 -0.63 -7.39
CA GLN A 89 -21.96 -0.59 -5.99
C GLN A 89 -20.79 -0.72 -5.00
N LYS A 90 -19.72 -1.45 -5.36
CA LYS A 90 -18.49 -1.59 -4.55
C LYS A 90 -17.62 -0.33 -4.51
N LEU A 91 -17.69 0.52 -5.53
CA LEU A 91 -17.03 1.83 -5.56
C LEU A 91 -17.87 2.85 -4.80
N THR A 92 -19.19 2.84 -4.98
CA THR A 92 -20.09 3.67 -4.17
C THR A 92 -19.98 3.38 -2.68
N SER A 93 -19.84 2.10 -2.30
CA SER A 93 -19.62 1.73 -0.89
C SER A 93 -18.23 2.15 -0.40
N PHE A 94 -17.21 2.17 -1.26
CA PHE A 94 -15.90 2.71 -0.93
C PHE A 94 -16.01 4.21 -0.61
N ASP A 95 -16.63 5.00 -1.49
CA ASP A 95 -16.75 6.45 -1.32
C ASP A 95 -17.53 6.81 -0.05
N LYS A 96 -18.62 6.08 0.23
CA LYS A 96 -19.44 6.27 1.45
C LYS A 96 -18.68 5.99 2.75
N ASN A 97 -17.77 5.03 2.74
CA ASN A 97 -17.06 4.58 3.94
C ASN A 97 -15.69 5.26 4.12
N CYS A 98 -15.17 5.94 3.10
CA CYS A 98 -13.83 6.55 3.12
C CYS A 98 -13.60 7.48 4.32
N GLU A 99 -14.54 8.36 4.63
CA GLU A 99 -14.40 9.30 5.75
C GLU A 99 -14.38 8.56 7.09
N ALA A 100 -15.22 7.54 7.26
CA ALA A 100 -15.25 6.71 8.46
C ALA A 100 -13.94 5.94 8.65
N TRP A 101 -13.41 5.33 7.58
CA TRP A 101 -12.11 4.64 7.62
C TRP A 101 -10.95 5.57 7.93
N LEU A 102 -10.96 6.79 7.37
CA LEU A 102 -9.93 7.76 7.65
C LEU A 102 -10.00 8.24 9.11
N SER A 103 -11.19 8.49 9.63
CA SER A 103 -11.37 8.89 11.03
C SER A 103 -10.88 7.81 12.00
N TRP A 104 -11.20 6.55 11.70
CA TRP A 104 -10.70 5.38 12.42
C TRP A 104 -9.18 5.27 12.37
N PHE A 105 -8.60 5.46 11.18
CA PHE A 105 -7.14 5.44 11.02
C PHE A 105 -6.46 6.56 11.82
N LYS A 106 -7.04 7.76 11.85
CA LYS A 106 -6.53 8.89 12.62
C LYS A 106 -6.58 8.64 14.12
N GLN A 107 -7.69 8.07 14.61
CA GLN A 107 -7.80 7.66 16.01
C GLN A 107 -6.71 6.63 16.35
N MET A 108 -6.59 5.57 15.55
CA MET A 108 -5.55 4.55 15.71
C MET A 108 -4.14 5.13 15.74
N LYS A 109 -3.86 6.07 14.82
CA LYS A 109 -2.56 6.73 14.73
C LYS A 109 -2.26 7.56 15.99
N GLN A 110 -3.25 8.31 16.49
CA GLN A 110 -3.11 9.10 17.72
C GLN A 110 -2.90 8.23 18.96
N GLU A 111 -3.70 7.18 19.13
CA GLU A 111 -3.55 6.22 20.25
C GLU A 111 -2.17 5.55 20.21
N THR A 112 -1.72 5.16 19.01
CA THR A 112 -0.38 4.58 18.83
C THR A 112 0.71 5.58 19.22
N GLU A 113 0.64 6.83 18.75
CA GLU A 113 1.60 7.88 19.10
C GLU A 113 1.61 8.19 20.61
N GLU A 114 0.47 8.10 21.29
CA GLU A 114 0.37 8.30 22.73
C GLU A 114 1.03 7.16 23.50
N ILE A 115 0.76 5.91 23.11
CA ILE A 115 1.42 4.73 23.67
C ILE A 115 2.93 4.81 23.47
N GLU A 116 3.41 5.25 22.31
CA GLU A 116 4.84 5.44 22.08
C GLU A 116 5.46 6.46 23.04
N ARG A 117 4.77 7.58 23.31
CA ARG A 117 5.27 8.61 24.24
C ARG A 117 5.35 8.10 25.68
N GLN A 118 4.45 7.21 26.07
CA GLN A 118 4.40 6.64 27.42
C GLN A 118 5.32 5.42 27.56
N SER A 119 5.46 4.64 26.49
CA SER A 119 6.23 3.39 26.47
C SER A 119 7.69 3.68 26.15
N SER A 120 8.45 4.04 27.18
CA SER A 120 9.91 3.88 27.14
C SER A 120 10.21 2.37 27.19
N GLN A 121 10.09 1.65 26.06
CA GLN A 121 10.33 0.20 25.97
C GLN A 121 11.81 -0.19 26.13
N ASN A 122 12.60 0.64 26.82
CA ASN A 122 13.95 0.30 27.17
C ASN A 122 13.90 -0.42 28.52
N TYR A 123 14.43 -1.64 28.55
CA TYR A 123 14.68 -2.33 29.81
C TYR A 123 15.51 -1.41 30.73
N THR A 124 14.98 -1.08 31.90
CA THR A 124 15.80 -0.49 32.96
C THR A 124 16.68 -1.61 33.52
N PRO A 125 17.84 -1.28 34.12
CA PRO A 125 18.68 -2.29 34.75
C PRO A 125 17.91 -3.17 35.75
N GLU A 126 16.96 -2.56 36.48
CA GLU A 126 16.12 -3.20 37.48
C GLU A 126 15.10 -4.15 36.83
N SER A 127 14.40 -3.71 35.77
CA SER A 127 13.44 -4.57 35.08
C SER A 127 14.12 -5.74 34.36
N LEU A 128 15.34 -5.55 33.87
CA LEU A 128 16.14 -6.61 33.28
C LEU A 128 16.64 -7.61 34.32
N ASN A 129 17.05 -7.13 35.50
CA ASN A 129 17.43 -8.00 36.61
C ASN A 129 16.26 -8.86 37.07
N LEU A 130 15.07 -8.26 37.16
CA LEU A 130 13.84 -8.95 37.52
C LEU A 130 13.44 -9.99 36.45
N LEU A 131 13.52 -9.62 35.17
CA LEU A 131 13.26 -10.54 34.05
C LEU A 131 14.20 -11.75 34.07
N LEU A 132 15.49 -11.53 34.31
CA LEU A 132 16.48 -12.62 34.44
C LEU A 132 16.19 -13.54 35.62
N PHE A 133 15.66 -12.98 36.71
CA PHE A 133 15.25 -13.75 37.88
C PHE A 133 14.05 -14.66 37.60
N TYR A 134 12.99 -14.14 36.97
CA TYR A 134 11.86 -14.98 36.56
C TYR A 134 12.26 -15.98 35.47
N PHE A 135 13.17 -15.62 34.56
CA PHE A 135 13.72 -16.55 33.57
C PHE A 135 14.52 -17.68 34.20
N LYS A 136 15.28 -17.40 35.28
CA LYS A 136 15.94 -18.43 36.09
C LYS A 136 14.94 -19.39 36.72
N LYS A 137 13.87 -18.88 37.36
CA LYS A 137 12.81 -19.70 37.96
C LYS A 137 12.18 -20.61 36.90
N TYR A 138 11.82 -20.04 35.74
CA TYR A 138 11.28 -20.79 34.60
C TYR A 138 12.19 -21.90 34.12
N LEU A 139 13.48 -21.62 33.89
CA LEU A 139 14.43 -22.64 33.44
C LEU A 139 14.61 -23.77 34.46
N GLN A 140 14.67 -23.45 35.76
CA GLN A 140 14.78 -24.46 36.81
C GLN A 140 13.56 -25.38 36.85
N GLU A 141 12.36 -24.81 36.73
CA GLU A 141 11.11 -25.57 36.70
C GLU A 141 10.96 -26.39 35.43
N ALA A 142 11.25 -25.81 34.26
CA ALA A 142 11.14 -26.50 32.98
C ALA A 142 12.14 -27.66 32.84
N VAL A 143 13.36 -27.53 33.40
CA VAL A 143 14.34 -28.63 33.49
C VAL A 143 13.87 -29.71 34.47
N LYS A 144 13.35 -29.31 35.64
CA LYS A 144 12.83 -30.25 36.66
C LYS A 144 11.64 -31.07 36.13
N ASN A 145 10.78 -30.44 35.34
CA ASN A 145 9.59 -31.05 34.74
C ASN A 145 9.91 -31.82 33.44
N GLY A 146 11.16 -31.81 32.97
CA GLY A 146 11.59 -32.49 31.74
C GLY A 146 11.05 -31.88 30.44
N SER A 147 10.56 -30.65 30.49
CA SER A 147 10.02 -29.94 29.32
C SER A 147 11.11 -29.41 28.38
N ILE A 148 12.34 -29.28 28.87
CA ILE A 148 13.49 -28.80 28.11
C ILE A 148 14.65 -29.77 28.29
N ASP A 149 15.24 -30.21 27.17
CA ASP A 149 16.47 -31.01 27.19
C ASP A 149 17.62 -30.19 27.78
N THR A 150 18.20 -30.67 28.88
CA THR A 150 19.44 -30.13 29.45
C THR A 150 20.59 -30.33 28.48
N ASN A 151 20.86 -29.30 27.69
CA ASN A 151 22.03 -29.20 26.83
C ASN A 151 23.08 -28.28 27.49
N GLU A 152 24.36 -28.45 27.12
CA GLU A 152 25.50 -27.74 27.74
C GLU A 152 25.30 -26.21 27.83
N LYS A 153 24.54 -25.66 26.88
CA LYS A 153 24.20 -24.24 26.80
C LYS A 153 23.27 -23.78 27.92
N ILE A 154 22.21 -24.54 28.20
CA ILE A 154 21.23 -24.20 29.23
C ILE A 154 21.83 -24.37 30.62
N THR A 155 22.63 -25.42 30.83
CA THR A 155 23.37 -25.63 32.08
C THR A 155 24.28 -24.44 32.37
N ARG A 156 25.04 -23.96 31.37
CA ARG A 156 25.89 -22.78 31.51
C ARG A 156 25.11 -21.51 31.84
N VAL A 157 23.91 -21.32 31.26
CA VAL A 157 23.05 -20.16 31.58
C VAL A 157 22.53 -20.25 33.00
N LEU A 158 22.12 -21.43 33.46
CA LEU A 158 21.69 -21.66 34.84
C LEU A 158 22.81 -21.41 35.85
N GLU A 159 24.05 -21.81 35.54
CA GLU A 159 25.24 -21.51 36.36
C GLU A 159 25.51 -20.00 36.44
N LEU A 160 25.41 -19.28 35.31
CA LEU A 160 25.55 -17.83 35.30
C LEU A 160 24.46 -17.14 36.15
N LEU A 161 23.21 -17.61 36.01
CA LEU A 161 22.06 -17.06 36.74
C LEU A 161 22.00 -17.50 38.21
N GLN A 162 22.71 -18.55 38.62
CA GLN A 162 22.75 -18.98 40.02
C GLN A 162 23.28 -17.88 40.93
N SER A 163 24.29 -17.14 40.48
CA SER A 163 24.88 -16.00 41.20
C SER A 163 24.00 -14.74 41.19
N HIS A 164 22.98 -14.69 40.34
CA HIS A 164 22.06 -13.57 40.24
C HIS A 164 20.93 -13.72 41.27
N SER A 165 20.85 -12.75 42.18
CA SER A 165 19.77 -12.58 43.15
C SER A 165 19.22 -11.16 43.04
N VAL A 166 17.92 -11.01 43.23
CA VAL A 166 17.23 -9.71 43.27
C VAL A 166 16.85 -9.46 44.73
N GLU A 167 16.80 -8.20 45.15
CA GLU A 167 16.36 -7.82 46.50
C GLU A 167 14.93 -8.34 46.75
N GLU A 168 14.69 -8.93 47.93
CA GLU A 168 13.43 -9.64 48.28
C GLU A 168 12.18 -8.75 48.13
N ASP A 169 12.32 -7.43 48.28
CA ASP A 169 11.24 -6.45 48.16
C ASP A 169 10.75 -6.21 46.71
N ALA A 170 11.51 -6.67 45.71
CA ALA A 170 11.14 -6.54 44.29
C ALA A 170 10.43 -7.80 43.74
N GLU A 171 10.32 -8.87 44.55
CA GLU A 171 9.57 -10.06 44.17
C GLU A 171 8.07 -9.82 44.33
N SER A 172 7.35 -9.74 43.21
CA SER A 172 5.89 -9.72 43.21
C SER A 172 5.35 -11.10 42.85
N GLU A 173 4.56 -11.70 43.72
CA GLU A 173 3.88 -12.98 43.46
C GLU A 173 2.90 -12.90 42.27
N ALA A 174 2.50 -11.69 41.86
CA ALA A 174 1.59 -11.48 40.74
C ALA A 174 2.27 -11.46 39.36
N LEU A 175 3.61 -11.46 39.30
CA LEU A 175 4.34 -11.42 38.04
C LEU A 175 4.72 -12.83 37.58
N GLU A 176 4.20 -13.20 36.41
CA GLU A 176 4.56 -14.43 35.71
C GLU A 176 5.39 -14.11 34.46
N ILE A 177 6.24 -15.04 34.08
CA ILE A 177 7.01 -14.94 32.85
C ILE A 177 6.17 -15.39 31.66
N ASP A 178 6.26 -14.62 30.57
CA ASP A 178 5.72 -15.02 29.28
C ASP A 178 6.48 -16.26 28.76
N GLU A 179 5.79 -17.40 28.69
CA GLU A 179 6.34 -18.68 28.23
C GLU A 179 6.77 -18.64 26.77
N GLU A 180 6.07 -17.89 25.90
CA GLU A 180 6.44 -17.75 24.49
C GLU A 180 7.72 -16.93 24.35
N TRP A 181 7.84 -15.87 25.14
CA TRP A 181 9.07 -15.08 25.24
C TRP A 181 10.25 -15.93 25.73
N ALA A 182 10.05 -16.69 26.81
CA ALA A 182 11.10 -17.54 27.40
C ALA A 182 11.55 -18.62 26.42
N SER A 183 10.59 -19.30 25.76
CA SER A 183 10.86 -20.30 24.73
C SER A 183 11.63 -19.72 23.54
N THR A 184 11.26 -18.51 23.12
CA THR A 184 11.95 -17.78 22.04
C THR A 184 13.37 -17.41 22.43
N LEU A 185 13.61 -17.02 23.69
CA LEU A 185 14.95 -16.74 24.21
C LEU A 185 15.79 -18.03 24.26
N ILE A 186 15.24 -19.15 24.74
CA ILE A 186 15.92 -20.45 24.72
C ILE A 186 16.31 -20.86 23.30
N ALA A 187 15.40 -20.69 22.33
CA ALA A 187 15.70 -20.96 20.93
C ALA A 187 16.85 -20.09 20.42
N GLN A 188 16.92 -18.81 20.85
CA GLN A 188 18.05 -17.92 20.52
C GLN A 188 19.35 -18.37 21.17
N LEU A 189 19.32 -18.82 22.43
CA LEU A 189 20.46 -19.40 23.14
C LEU A 189 20.94 -20.69 22.47
N ASN A 190 20.07 -21.43 21.79
CA ASN A 190 20.49 -22.61 21.04
C ASN A 190 21.20 -22.28 19.70
N THR A 191 21.13 -21.04 19.22
CA THR A 191 21.81 -20.62 17.98
C THR A 191 23.33 -20.45 18.13
N LYS A 192 24.03 -20.25 17.00
CA LYS A 192 25.49 -20.05 16.96
C LYS A 192 25.99 -18.81 17.71
N ARG A 193 25.10 -17.85 18.05
CA ARG A 193 25.48 -16.63 18.80
C ARG A 193 25.79 -16.89 20.27
N PHE A 194 25.40 -18.05 20.80
CA PHE A 194 25.56 -18.39 22.22
C PHE A 194 27.00 -18.61 22.66
N HIS A 195 27.90 -19.02 21.77
CA HIS A 195 29.31 -19.27 22.13
C HIS A 195 30.02 -18.03 22.70
N ASN A 196 29.43 -16.85 22.52
CA ASN A 196 29.98 -15.58 22.99
C ASN A 196 29.44 -15.15 24.37
N ILE A 197 28.49 -15.86 24.97
CA ILE A 197 27.92 -15.48 26.27
C ILE A 197 28.79 -16.06 27.38
N GLN A 198 29.55 -15.20 28.07
CA GLN A 198 30.41 -15.60 29.18
C GLN A 198 29.99 -14.97 30.51
N THR A 199 29.24 -13.88 30.47
CA THR A 199 28.84 -13.11 31.66
C THR A 199 27.33 -12.84 31.68
N ILE A 200 26.81 -12.45 32.86
CA ILE A 200 25.42 -11.98 33.00
C ILE A 200 25.20 -10.74 32.13
N ASP A 201 26.19 -9.85 32.03
CA ASP A 201 26.08 -8.65 31.19
C ASP A 201 25.99 -8.98 29.70
N ASP A 202 26.63 -10.06 29.23
CA ASP A 202 26.46 -10.55 27.86
C ASP A 202 25.03 -11.07 27.62
N LEU A 203 24.42 -11.70 28.62
CA LEU A 203 23.03 -12.15 28.56
C LEU A 203 22.06 -10.96 28.59
N LYS A 204 22.30 -9.96 29.45
CA LYS A 204 21.56 -8.69 29.46
C LYS A 204 21.66 -8.00 28.11
N ARG A 205 22.85 -7.98 27.51
CA ARG A 205 23.07 -7.47 26.15
C ARG A 205 22.32 -8.28 25.11
N LEU A 206 22.29 -9.61 25.19
CA LEU A 206 21.53 -10.43 24.24
C LEU A 206 20.03 -10.09 24.27
N ILE A 207 19.46 -9.92 25.47
CA ILE A 207 18.05 -9.58 25.68
C ILE A 207 17.77 -8.15 25.22
N SER A 208 18.65 -7.21 25.58
CA SER A 208 18.50 -5.79 25.24
C SER A 208 18.77 -5.49 23.78
N THR A 209 19.61 -6.28 23.10
CA THR A 209 20.05 -5.98 21.74
C THR A 209 19.01 -6.50 20.75
N PRO A 210 18.27 -5.62 20.07
CA PRO A 210 17.27 -6.05 19.12
C PRO A 210 17.92 -6.83 17.96
N LYS A 211 17.21 -7.85 17.45
CA LYS A 211 17.62 -8.56 16.22
C LYS A 211 17.82 -7.53 15.08
N PRO A 212 18.87 -7.67 14.25
CA PRO A 212 19.10 -6.74 13.16
C PRO A 212 17.93 -6.76 12.17
N LEU A 213 17.58 -5.57 11.64
CA LEU A 213 16.56 -5.45 10.60
C LEU A 213 17.05 -6.08 9.29
N PRO A 214 16.14 -6.67 8.49
CA PRO A 214 16.50 -7.13 7.15
C PRO A 214 17.05 -5.98 6.29
N GLN A 215 17.97 -6.29 5.39
CA GLN A 215 18.61 -5.27 4.54
C GLN A 215 18.13 -5.29 3.09
N ASN A 216 17.83 -6.47 2.56
CA ASN A 216 17.43 -6.64 1.15
C ASN A 216 15.95 -7.05 1.02
N PHE A 217 15.43 -6.88 -0.19
CA PHE A 217 14.03 -7.17 -0.53
C PHE A 217 13.59 -8.59 -0.15
N ASN A 218 14.38 -9.62 -0.47
CA ASN A 218 14.02 -11.02 -0.20
C ASN A 218 14.00 -11.33 1.30
N SER A 219 14.96 -10.78 2.05
CA SER A 219 14.98 -10.90 3.50
C SER A 219 13.79 -10.19 4.15
N TRP A 220 13.38 -9.03 3.63
CA TRP A 220 12.17 -8.34 4.08
C TRP A 220 10.89 -9.13 3.77
N HIS A 221 10.78 -9.70 2.56
CA HIS A 221 9.65 -10.55 2.20
C HIS A 221 9.50 -11.74 3.16
N ASN A 222 10.59 -12.46 3.40
CA ASN A 222 10.60 -13.60 4.33
C ASN A 222 10.32 -13.16 5.78
N PHE A 223 10.75 -11.97 6.16
CA PHE A 223 10.52 -11.43 7.49
C PHE A 223 9.04 -11.08 7.69
N ILE A 224 8.45 -10.32 6.77
CA ILE A 224 7.05 -9.85 6.82
C ILE A 224 6.07 -11.03 6.76
N THR A 225 6.35 -12.04 5.96
CA THR A 225 5.49 -13.23 5.84
C THR A 225 5.54 -14.16 7.04
N ARG A 226 6.53 -14.01 7.93
CA ARG A 226 6.75 -14.89 9.10
C ARG A 226 6.63 -14.19 10.44
N THR A 227 6.64 -12.86 10.46
CA THR A 227 6.70 -12.07 11.69
C THR A 227 5.51 -11.14 11.74
N GLU A 228 4.89 -11.04 12.91
CA GLU A 228 3.84 -10.04 13.14
C GLU A 228 4.44 -8.67 13.40
N PRO A 229 3.79 -7.60 12.90
CA PRO A 229 4.19 -6.26 13.23
C PRO A 229 3.88 -5.97 14.71
N THR A 230 4.89 -5.56 15.49
CA THR A 230 4.73 -5.14 16.88
C THR A 230 5.17 -3.69 17.08
N PRO A 231 4.63 -2.95 18.06
CA PRO A 231 5.05 -1.57 18.34
C PRO A 231 6.57 -1.44 18.56
N ALA A 232 7.17 -2.39 19.30
CA ALA A 232 8.61 -2.46 19.56
C ALA A 232 9.46 -2.53 18.29
N LEU A 233 9.02 -3.38 17.34
CA LEU A 233 9.71 -3.56 16.06
C LEU A 233 9.70 -2.26 15.24
N LEU A 234 8.67 -1.44 15.41
CA LEU A 234 8.43 -0.28 14.57
C LEU A 234 9.13 0.98 15.09
N GLN A 235 9.23 1.17 16.40
CA GLN A 235 10.12 2.17 16.99
C GLN A 235 11.55 2.00 16.45
N ARG A 236 12.00 0.75 16.33
CA ARG A 236 13.30 0.43 15.73
C ARG A 236 13.38 0.78 14.24
N MET A 237 12.28 0.69 13.50
CA MET A 237 12.24 1.03 12.07
C MET A 237 12.14 2.53 11.80
N LYS A 238 11.43 3.29 12.66
CA LYS A 238 11.27 4.75 12.57
C LYS A 238 12.61 5.46 12.56
N ASN A 239 13.53 5.05 13.42
CA ASN A 239 14.87 5.64 13.53
C ASN A 239 15.82 5.32 12.36
N ASN A 240 15.42 4.46 11.40
CA ASN A 240 16.31 3.91 10.37
C ASN A 240 15.79 4.12 8.93
N ASP A 241 14.84 5.03 8.69
CA ASP A 241 14.16 5.25 7.40
C ASP A 241 13.59 3.96 6.78
N CYS A 242 13.35 2.94 7.61
CA CYS A 242 12.98 1.61 7.14
C CYS A 242 11.50 1.54 6.77
N VAL A 243 10.66 2.41 7.34
CA VAL A 243 9.20 2.43 7.09
C VAL A 243 8.91 2.69 5.62
N LEU A 244 9.51 3.75 5.04
CA LEU A 244 9.36 4.07 3.62
C LEU A 244 9.94 3.00 2.70
N ARG A 245 11.07 2.41 3.08
CA ARG A 245 11.66 1.28 2.33
C ARG A 245 10.68 0.11 2.27
N VAL A 246 10.06 -0.25 3.39
CA VAL A 246 9.05 -1.31 3.42
C VAL A 246 7.80 -0.91 2.63
N ALA A 247 7.38 0.36 2.69
CA ALA A 247 6.30 0.87 1.83
C ALA A 247 6.59 0.64 0.34
N SER A 248 7.83 0.90 -0.10
CA SER A 248 8.25 0.65 -1.48
C SER A 248 8.20 -0.82 -1.87
N TYR A 249 8.49 -1.73 -0.94
CA TYR A 249 8.44 -3.17 -1.18
C TYR A 249 7.00 -3.70 -1.18
N LEU A 250 6.13 -3.15 -0.33
CA LEU A 250 4.70 -3.48 -0.29
C LEU A 250 4.00 -3.23 -1.64
N ILE A 251 4.51 -2.33 -2.50
CA ILE A 251 4.00 -2.14 -3.87
C ILE A 251 3.97 -3.48 -4.64
N GLN A 252 4.94 -4.37 -4.40
CA GLN A 252 4.96 -5.68 -5.06
C GLN A 252 4.01 -6.68 -4.40
N TRP A 253 3.85 -6.61 -3.08
CA TRP A 253 3.16 -7.63 -2.28
C TRP A 253 1.67 -7.33 -2.01
N VAL A 254 1.22 -6.08 -2.06
CA VAL A 254 -0.21 -5.73 -1.94
C VAL A 254 -1.05 -6.39 -3.04
N GLY A 255 -0.43 -6.72 -4.17
CA GLY A 255 -1.05 -7.52 -5.23
C GLY A 255 -1.40 -8.96 -4.86
N ASP A 256 -0.92 -9.45 -3.73
CA ASP A 256 -1.15 -10.81 -3.24
C ASP A 256 -2.35 -10.91 -2.29
N ILE A 257 -2.82 -9.77 -1.73
CA ILE A 257 -4.04 -9.69 -0.92
C ILE A 257 -5.26 -10.23 -1.70
N PRO A 258 -5.59 -9.76 -2.92
CA PRO A 258 -6.75 -10.27 -3.66
C PRO A 258 -6.60 -11.73 -4.10
N LYS A 259 -5.38 -12.29 -4.06
CA LYS A 259 -5.07 -13.68 -4.43
C LYS A 259 -5.08 -14.64 -3.25
N ASN A 260 -5.47 -14.16 -2.07
CA ASN A 260 -5.45 -14.91 -0.83
C ASN A 260 -4.06 -15.45 -0.41
N LYS A 261 -2.97 -14.74 -0.74
CA LYS A 261 -1.59 -15.16 -0.41
C LYS A 261 -1.03 -14.32 0.73
N ASN A 262 -0.74 -14.95 1.88
CA ASN A 262 -0.22 -14.29 3.09
C ASN A 262 -1.02 -13.04 3.49
N VAL A 263 -2.35 -13.07 3.28
CA VAL A 263 -3.19 -11.88 3.38
C VAL A 263 -3.13 -11.24 4.75
N ASP A 264 -3.18 -12.06 5.81
CA ASP A 264 -3.09 -11.57 7.19
C ASP A 264 -1.87 -10.72 7.42
N LYS A 265 -0.70 -11.31 7.16
CA LYS A 265 0.58 -10.66 7.41
C LYS A 265 0.74 -9.43 6.53
N ILE A 266 0.47 -9.52 5.22
CA ILE A 266 0.64 -8.37 4.32
C ILE A 266 -0.34 -7.25 4.69
N SER A 267 -1.58 -7.57 5.08
CA SER A 267 -2.59 -6.57 5.47
C SER A 267 -2.20 -5.86 6.77
N GLN A 268 -1.81 -6.63 7.79
CA GLN A 268 -1.30 -6.12 9.06
C GLN A 268 -0.07 -5.22 8.84
N TRP A 269 0.90 -5.67 8.04
CA TRP A 269 2.08 -4.88 7.69
C TRP A 269 1.77 -3.62 6.88
N THR A 270 0.72 -3.65 6.05
CA THR A 270 0.27 -2.46 5.31
C THR A 270 -0.32 -1.42 6.25
N LEU A 271 -1.24 -1.80 7.14
CA LEU A 271 -1.77 -0.91 8.19
C LEU A 271 -0.64 -0.34 9.03
N PHE A 272 0.27 -1.21 9.48
CA PHE A 272 1.40 -0.89 10.32
C PHE A 272 2.34 0.15 9.69
N VAL A 273 2.68 -0.02 8.40
CA VAL A 273 3.46 0.99 7.67
C VAL A 273 2.70 2.32 7.59
N LEU A 274 1.41 2.30 7.26
CA LEU A 274 0.61 3.52 7.14
C LEU A 274 0.55 4.32 8.44
N LEU A 275 0.37 3.65 9.59
CA LEU A 275 0.29 4.28 10.90
C LEU A 275 1.57 5.06 11.27
N TYR A 276 2.74 4.62 10.81
CA TYR A 276 4.03 5.17 11.23
C TYR A 276 4.71 6.05 10.19
N LEU A 277 4.08 6.24 9.03
CA LEU A 277 4.51 7.28 8.11
C LEU A 277 4.29 8.65 8.76
N GLU A 278 5.23 9.56 8.56
CA GLU A 278 5.12 10.94 9.04
C GLU A 278 3.94 11.65 8.37
N ASN A 279 3.29 12.57 9.08
CA ASN A 279 2.17 13.34 8.51
C ASN A 279 2.60 14.21 7.33
N ASN A 280 3.86 14.67 7.33
CA ASN A 280 4.41 15.53 6.30
C ASN A 280 5.59 14.82 5.65
N LEU A 281 5.37 14.28 4.46
CA LEU A 281 6.43 13.62 3.70
C LEU A 281 6.95 14.54 2.59
N PRO A 282 8.25 14.46 2.27
CA PRO A 282 8.79 15.16 1.12
C PRO A 282 8.25 14.55 -0.18
N ALA A 283 8.23 15.34 -1.26
CA ALA A 283 7.73 14.93 -2.57
C ALA A 283 8.22 13.55 -3.09
N PRO A 284 9.51 13.16 -2.96
CA PRO A 284 9.96 11.83 -3.39
C PRO A 284 9.26 10.69 -2.62
N ASP A 285 9.02 10.85 -1.33
CA ASP A 285 8.40 9.83 -0.49
C ASP A 285 6.91 9.73 -0.76
N VAL A 286 6.26 10.88 -1.00
CA VAL A 286 4.87 10.92 -1.49
C VAL A 286 4.73 10.20 -2.83
N SER A 287 5.74 10.26 -3.71
CA SER A 287 5.74 9.50 -4.98
C SER A 287 5.73 7.99 -4.75
N ILE A 288 6.49 7.49 -3.76
CA ILE A 288 6.48 6.06 -3.38
C ILE A 288 5.08 5.65 -2.90
N LEU A 289 4.47 6.47 -2.05
CA LEU A 289 3.09 6.23 -1.59
C LEU A 289 2.09 6.30 -2.73
N ARG A 290 2.23 7.25 -3.65
CA ARG A 290 1.38 7.35 -4.84
C ARG A 290 1.43 6.06 -5.65
N ASP A 291 2.60 5.44 -5.82
CA ASP A 291 2.73 4.18 -6.54
C ASP A 291 2.12 2.99 -5.77
N LEU A 292 2.22 2.97 -4.45
CA LEU A 292 1.46 2.04 -3.60
C LEU A 292 -0.06 2.24 -3.77
N GLY A 293 -0.53 3.48 -3.78
CA GLY A 293 -1.93 3.83 -4.01
C GLY A 293 -2.42 3.42 -5.40
N LYS A 294 -1.65 3.67 -6.47
CA LYS A 294 -1.96 3.17 -7.83
C LYS A 294 -2.08 1.65 -7.85
N LYS A 295 -1.19 0.95 -7.15
CA LYS A 295 -1.24 -0.51 -7.05
C LYS A 295 -2.50 -0.98 -6.33
N ALA A 296 -2.82 -0.37 -5.21
CA ALA A 296 -4.04 -0.64 -4.45
C ALA A 296 -5.29 -0.38 -5.32
N ARG A 297 -5.32 0.72 -6.09
CA ARG A 297 -6.39 1.04 -7.05
C ARG A 297 -6.52 -0.05 -8.09
N GLN A 298 -5.41 -0.46 -8.70
CA GLN A 298 -5.40 -1.55 -9.68
C GLN A 298 -5.95 -2.85 -9.09
N CYS A 299 -5.60 -3.18 -7.85
CA CYS A 299 -6.13 -4.35 -7.17
C CYS A 299 -7.64 -4.21 -6.93
N LYS A 300 -8.12 -3.07 -6.43
CA LYS A 300 -9.56 -2.80 -6.23
C LYS A 300 -10.33 -2.97 -7.54
N LEU A 301 -9.87 -2.39 -8.65
CA LEU A 301 -10.53 -2.51 -9.95
C LEU A 301 -10.57 -3.95 -10.47
N LYS A 302 -9.49 -4.73 -10.26
CA LYS A 302 -9.48 -6.16 -10.60
C LYS A 302 -10.50 -6.98 -9.81
N THR A 303 -10.80 -6.58 -8.57
CA THR A 303 -11.87 -7.22 -7.77
C THR A 303 -13.29 -6.90 -8.25
N LEU A 304 -13.45 -5.87 -9.11
CA LEU A 304 -14.73 -5.56 -9.74
C LEU A 304 -15.01 -6.46 -10.94
N THR A 305 -13.96 -6.80 -11.70
CA THR A 305 -14.07 -7.64 -12.91
C THR A 305 -14.00 -9.13 -12.62
N SER A 306 -13.51 -9.53 -11.45
CA SER A 306 -13.39 -10.94 -11.08
C SER A 306 -14.68 -11.46 -10.46
N THR A 307 -15.23 -12.55 -11.04
CA THR A 307 -16.34 -13.35 -10.49
C THR A 307 -15.90 -14.31 -9.40
N ALA A 308 -14.59 -14.36 -9.07
CA ALA A 308 -14.10 -15.16 -7.96
C ALA A 308 -14.72 -14.63 -6.65
N THR A 309 -15.29 -15.53 -5.87
CA THR A 309 -15.68 -15.33 -4.47
C THR A 309 -14.45 -14.90 -3.70
N LEU A 310 -14.19 -13.59 -3.68
CA LEU A 310 -13.22 -12.99 -2.76
C LEU A 310 -13.72 -13.32 -1.37
N SER A 311 -12.94 -14.12 -0.64
CA SER A 311 -13.04 -14.20 0.81
C SER A 311 -13.13 -12.76 1.33
N SER A 312 -14.17 -12.47 2.12
CA SER A 312 -14.36 -11.20 2.81
C SER A 312 -13.28 -11.08 3.88
N TYR A 313 -12.05 -10.85 3.43
CA TYR A 313 -10.92 -10.69 4.31
C TYR A 313 -10.99 -9.29 4.90
N HIS A 314 -11.19 -9.23 6.22
CA HIS A 314 -11.23 -7.98 6.97
C HIS A 314 -9.87 -7.69 7.58
N LEU A 315 -9.50 -6.41 7.61
CA LEU A 315 -8.24 -5.96 8.18
C LEU A 315 -8.17 -6.29 9.67
N GLY A 316 -7.31 -7.25 10.03
CA GLY A 316 -6.97 -7.52 11.43
C GLY A 316 -5.99 -6.48 11.98
N VAL A 317 -6.23 -6.03 13.21
CA VAL A 317 -5.29 -5.20 13.96
C VAL A 317 -4.20 -6.11 14.55
N PRO A 318 -2.91 -5.76 14.44
CA PRO A 318 -1.84 -6.59 15.01
C PRO A 318 -1.88 -6.61 16.54
N VAL A 319 -1.35 -7.68 17.15
CA VAL A 319 -1.28 -7.83 18.61
C VAL A 319 -0.45 -6.70 19.22
N GLY A 320 -0.95 -6.11 20.32
CA GLY A 320 -0.29 -5.01 21.04
C GLY A 320 -0.63 -3.61 20.54
N PHE A 321 -1.50 -3.48 19.54
CA PHE A 321 -2.16 -2.21 19.21
C PHE A 321 -3.49 -2.10 19.95
N CYS A 322 -3.89 -0.88 20.29
CA CYS A 322 -5.25 -0.63 20.78
C CYS A 322 -6.23 -0.99 19.66
N GLU A 323 -7.12 -1.95 19.91
CA GLU A 323 -8.28 -2.11 19.05
C GLU A 323 -9.21 -0.93 19.33
N PRO A 324 -9.55 -0.15 18.31
CA PRO A 324 -10.43 0.99 18.49
C PRO A 324 -11.82 0.46 18.83
N SER A 325 -12.57 1.22 19.63
CA SER A 325 -13.83 0.77 20.23
C SER A 325 -14.93 0.39 19.21
N ALA A 326 -14.76 0.77 17.94
CA ALA A 326 -15.66 0.43 16.84
C ALA A 326 -14.92 -0.39 15.77
N LYS A 327 -15.41 -1.61 15.51
CA LYS A 327 -15.03 -2.39 14.33
C LYS A 327 -15.62 -1.72 13.08
N ILE A 328 -14.78 -1.31 12.14
CA ILE A 328 -15.26 -0.77 10.86
C ILE A 328 -15.15 -1.86 9.81
N GLU A 329 -16.27 -2.53 9.57
CA GLU A 329 -16.42 -3.49 8.48
C GLU A 329 -17.39 -2.93 7.43
N PRO A 330 -17.12 -3.16 6.12
CA PRO A 330 -15.99 -3.90 5.57
C PRO A 330 -14.76 -3.00 5.33
N LEU A 331 -13.62 -3.27 5.97
CA LEU A 331 -12.35 -2.58 5.70
C LEU A 331 -11.26 -3.58 5.31
N THR A 332 -10.66 -3.38 4.14
CA THR A 332 -9.48 -4.15 3.71
C THR A 332 -8.23 -3.27 3.77
N ALA A 333 -7.03 -3.87 3.83
CA ALA A 333 -5.78 -3.10 3.74
C ALA A 333 -5.65 -2.32 2.42
N ILE A 334 -6.24 -2.82 1.33
CA ILE A 334 -6.25 -2.12 0.03
C ILE A 334 -7.10 -0.86 0.12
N ASP A 335 -8.30 -0.98 0.71
CA ASP A 335 -9.23 0.13 0.85
C ASP A 335 -8.66 1.21 1.78
N LEU A 336 -8.07 0.77 2.90
CA LEU A 336 -7.38 1.66 3.83
C LEU A 336 -6.22 2.39 3.16
N ALA A 337 -5.34 1.67 2.46
CA ALA A 337 -4.20 2.28 1.77
C ALA A 337 -4.66 3.32 0.75
N LEU A 338 -5.70 3.02 -0.03
CA LEU A 338 -6.28 3.98 -0.97
C LEU A 338 -6.82 5.23 -0.26
N ALA A 339 -7.67 5.05 0.74
CA ALA A 339 -8.29 6.16 1.46
C ALA A 339 -7.24 7.06 2.14
N VAL A 340 -6.27 6.47 2.84
CA VAL A 340 -5.22 7.21 3.54
C VAL A 340 -4.32 7.95 2.56
N ILE A 341 -3.84 7.30 1.50
CA ILE A 341 -2.93 7.94 0.52
C ILE A 341 -3.65 9.07 -0.23
N ALA A 342 -4.91 8.87 -0.59
CA ALA A 342 -5.68 9.88 -1.31
C ALA A 342 -6.06 11.09 -0.45
N LEU A 343 -6.50 10.85 0.79
CA LEU A 343 -7.06 11.89 1.64
C LEU A 343 -6.03 12.54 2.58
N GLU A 344 -5.15 11.74 3.20
CA GLU A 344 -4.14 12.25 4.15
C GLU A 344 -2.92 12.84 3.43
N TYR A 345 -2.46 12.18 2.35
CA TYR A 345 -1.31 12.63 1.57
C TYR A 345 -1.69 13.40 0.29
N GLY A 346 -2.97 13.78 0.18
CA GLY A 346 -3.48 14.67 -0.88
C GLY A 346 -3.51 14.09 -2.30
N GLN A 347 -3.34 12.78 -2.48
CA GLN A 347 -3.39 12.11 -3.79
C GLN A 347 -4.83 11.82 -4.26
N ARG A 348 -5.69 12.84 -4.25
CA ARG A 348 -7.14 12.70 -4.48
C ARG A 348 -7.50 12.09 -5.83
N ASP A 349 -6.64 12.22 -6.82
CA ASP A 349 -6.82 11.63 -8.15
C ASP A 349 -6.89 10.09 -8.14
N LEU A 350 -6.40 9.44 -7.08
CA LEU A 350 -6.43 7.98 -6.96
C LEU A 350 -7.82 7.41 -6.69
N ILE A 351 -8.69 8.19 -6.07
CA ILE A 351 -10.08 7.81 -5.75
C ILE A 351 -11.08 8.46 -6.69
N ASP A 352 -10.60 9.16 -7.72
CA ASP A 352 -11.46 9.64 -8.78
C ASP A 352 -11.84 8.47 -9.71
N TRP A 353 -13.14 8.19 -9.74
CA TRP A 353 -13.73 7.11 -10.53
C TRP A 353 -14.37 7.61 -11.84
N THR A 354 -14.40 8.92 -12.12
CA THR A 354 -15.18 9.49 -13.24
C THR A 354 -14.65 9.18 -14.65
N GLY A 355 -13.65 8.31 -14.78
CA GLY A 355 -13.07 7.89 -16.05
C GLY A 355 -12.85 6.37 -16.18
N ILE A 356 -13.54 5.57 -15.35
CA ILE A 356 -13.58 4.11 -15.42
C ILE A 356 -14.95 3.71 -15.98
#